data_AF-A0AAN9YF34-F1
#
_entry.id   AF-A0AAN9YF34-F1
#
_cell.length_a   1.000
_cell.length_b   1.000
_cell.length_c   1.000
_cell.angle_alpha   90.00
_cell.angle_beta   90.00
_cell.angle_gamma   90.00
#
_symmetry.space_group_name_H-M   'P 1'
#
loop_
_entity.id
_entity.type
_entity.pdbx_description
1 polymer ?
#
loop_
_entity_poly.entity_id
_entity_poly.type
_entity_poly.pdbx_seq_one_letter_code
_entity_poly.pdbx_strand_id
1 'polypeptide(L)'
;MEKLQLGLEVAFYLYPVGLFATLFGAQALSYRYRNVSRAAAADEKQAEKIERFYARILWCLQLLLTPLLLTSIILVLHNAITGRGNTNGDAVFPNSAYLSSHIGVLLYFLAGLLPDPDGPWSPSVSHGYAWLVGLMVDVVINSVLLSEHELIPLPKSLVDSLFSLGIGRVAVYGLMLILLARRQHLLRPERGSAAEGRSLLENGDGPANGYGGANGHGNGHAAAHAPPKKGRDAQSSGWFDYFAGFRVLFPYLWPSDSPLHQATVIACVILLIIQRLVQVAVPVMLGWLVDSLGYGKIPYKEIVLYIVFRGLQGGQGLIGAARAVLWIPVSQGLFRRLSCAAFEHVLGLSMDFHLSKRIGEVTSALSRGASMNTFLENFLFQVFPMLFDIFVAGIYFFIMYDAFYTLIVFIIMWTYIFLTMYMAKWRGRQRRDMATKAREMDAAKTDAILAYETVQHNCAVPAETKRFSNQVTVYQRAERLVQLSLNLLNVTQSSVFTLGTALIVVVSAYKISLGQQKVSDFVTLITYFAQLQAPLGFFGT
;
A
#
# COMPACT_ATOMS: atom_id res chain seq x y z
N MET A 1 38.79 12.70 -4.59
CA MET A 1 38.18 12.17 -5.83
C MET A 1 37.35 10.92 -5.56
N GLU A 2 37.96 9.75 -5.33
CA GLU A 2 37.22 8.48 -5.17
C GLU A 2 36.22 8.46 -3.99
N LYS A 3 36.60 9.03 -2.83
CA LYS A 3 35.70 9.18 -1.67
C LYS A 3 34.55 10.18 -1.91
N LEU A 4 34.78 11.22 -2.72
CA LEU A 4 33.77 12.22 -3.08
C LEU A 4 32.73 11.61 -4.03
N GLN A 5 33.21 10.84 -5.01
CA GLN A 5 32.36 10.13 -5.97
C GLN A 5 31.48 9.08 -5.29
N LEU A 6 32.06 8.26 -4.40
CA LEU A 6 31.31 7.30 -3.59
C LEU A 6 30.27 8.00 -2.70
N GLY A 7 30.64 9.13 -2.08
CA GLY A 7 29.71 9.93 -1.27
C GLY A 7 28.54 10.49 -2.07
N LEU A 8 28.80 10.95 -3.30
CA LEU A 8 27.79 11.49 -4.21
C LEU A 8 26.83 10.40 -4.73
N GLU A 9 27.37 9.22 -5.08
CA GLU A 9 26.56 8.05 -5.45
C GLU A 9 25.64 7.62 -4.32
N VAL A 10 26.17 7.48 -3.10
CA VAL A 10 25.38 7.13 -1.92
C VAL A 10 24.29 8.17 -1.68
N ALA A 11 24.60 9.47 -1.78
CA ALA A 11 23.62 10.54 -1.60
C ALA A 11 22.48 10.48 -2.64
N PHE A 12 22.80 10.21 -3.91
CA PHE A 12 21.79 10.04 -4.95
C PHE A 12 20.90 8.82 -4.72
N TYR A 13 21.45 7.68 -4.33
CA TYR A 13 20.62 6.51 -4.00
C TYR A 13 19.79 6.72 -2.73
N LEU A 14 20.29 7.48 -1.76
CA LEU A 14 19.56 7.79 -0.53
C LEU A 14 18.39 8.75 -0.74
N TYR A 15 18.38 9.56 -1.80
CA TYR A 15 17.35 10.60 -1.99
C TYR A 15 15.92 10.02 -2.09
N PRO A 16 15.57 9.14 -3.05
CA PRO A 16 14.22 8.57 -3.10
C PRO A 16 13.94 7.67 -1.89
N VAL A 17 14.94 6.93 -1.40
CA VAL A 17 14.79 6.04 -0.23
C VAL A 17 14.45 6.84 1.03
N GLY A 18 15.10 7.98 1.24
CA GLY A 18 14.88 8.88 2.36
C GLY A 18 13.47 9.48 2.35
N LEU A 19 12.98 9.91 1.18
CA LEU A 19 11.59 10.38 1.03
C LEU A 19 10.57 9.32 1.45
N PHE A 20 10.73 8.09 0.99
CA PHE A 20 9.81 7.01 1.34
C PHE A 20 9.93 6.55 2.78
N ALA A 21 11.16 6.33 3.26
CA ALA A 21 11.41 5.89 4.63
C ALA A 21 10.84 6.87 5.66
N THR A 22 10.97 8.17 5.40
CA THR A 22 10.43 9.22 6.28
C THR A 22 8.92 9.35 6.18
N LEU A 23 8.34 9.20 4.99
CA LEU A 23 6.88 9.14 4.82
C LEU A 23 6.29 7.97 5.63
N PHE A 24 6.81 6.75 5.43
CA PHE A 24 6.32 5.54 6.12
C PHE A 24 6.61 5.60 7.62
N GLY A 25 7.81 6.04 8.02
CA GLY A 25 8.20 6.21 9.41
C GLY A 25 7.30 7.22 10.13
N ALA A 26 7.04 8.38 9.52
CA ALA A 26 6.15 9.38 10.09
C ALA A 26 4.69 8.93 10.11
N GLN A 27 4.23 8.14 9.13
CA GLN A 27 2.91 7.51 9.18
C GLN A 27 2.80 6.53 10.35
N ALA A 28 3.81 5.68 10.58
CA ALA A 28 3.86 4.76 11.71
C ALA A 28 3.90 5.49 13.06
N LEU A 29 4.65 6.59 13.15
CA LEU A 29 4.78 7.38 14.38
C LEU A 29 3.49 8.15 14.68
N SER A 30 2.90 8.79 13.67
CA SER A 30 1.62 9.49 13.81
C SER A 30 0.49 8.55 14.23
N TYR A 31 0.53 7.29 13.81
CA TYR A 31 -0.40 6.25 14.25
C TYR A 31 -0.31 6.01 15.77
N ARG A 32 0.91 5.87 16.31
CA ARG A 32 1.14 5.61 17.75
C ARG A 32 0.64 6.76 18.65
N TYR A 33 0.61 7.98 18.13
CA TYR A 33 0.17 9.18 18.86
C TYR A 33 -1.26 9.65 18.50
N ARG A 34 -2.01 8.92 17.65
CA ARG A 34 -3.35 9.32 17.18
C ARG A 34 -4.49 9.06 18.16
N ASN A 35 -4.20 9.04 19.46
CA ASN A 35 -5.22 9.13 20.49
C ASN A 35 -5.16 10.53 21.08
N VAL A 36 -6.33 11.16 21.24
CA VAL A 36 -6.57 12.51 21.79
C VAL A 36 -6.54 13.64 20.75
N SER A 37 -7.69 13.83 20.10
CA SER A 37 -8.41 15.12 20.00
C SER A 37 -9.28 15.16 18.73
N ARG A 38 -10.58 14.96 18.91
CA ARG A 38 -11.60 15.51 18.01
C ARG A 38 -12.56 16.27 18.90
N ALA A 39 -12.41 17.58 18.94
CA ALA A 39 -13.37 18.47 19.58
C ALA A 39 -14.27 19.12 18.49
N ALA A 40 -15.56 19.16 18.81
CA ALA A 40 -16.66 19.96 18.26
C ALA A 40 -17.02 19.81 16.77
N ALA A 41 -18.22 19.26 16.54
CA ALA A 41 -18.88 19.07 15.25
C ALA A 41 -19.42 20.38 14.59
N ALA A 42 -19.06 21.57 15.09
CA ALA A 42 -19.57 22.85 14.60
C ALA A 42 -18.66 23.52 13.54
N ASP A 43 -17.36 23.23 13.53
CA ASP A 43 -16.37 23.84 12.61
C ASP A 43 -16.03 23.01 11.36
N GLU A 44 -16.69 21.85 11.18
CA GLU A 44 -16.31 20.83 10.20
C GLU A 44 -16.38 21.34 8.74
N LYS A 45 -17.41 22.14 8.40
CA LYS A 45 -17.54 22.73 7.06
C LYS A 45 -16.48 23.78 6.74
N GLN A 46 -16.09 24.59 7.72
CA GLN A 46 -15.09 25.64 7.55
C GLN A 46 -13.69 25.04 7.44
N ALA A 47 -13.39 24.05 8.28
CA ALA A 47 -12.18 23.24 8.20
C ALA A 47 -12.05 22.54 6.84
N GLU A 48 -13.13 21.96 6.32
CA GLU A 48 -13.15 21.27 5.02
C GLU A 48 -12.89 22.25 3.85
N LYS A 49 -13.40 23.49 3.92
CA LYS A 49 -13.16 24.51 2.90
C LYS A 49 -11.69 24.96 2.89
N ILE A 50 -11.10 25.17 4.07
CA ILE A 50 -9.68 25.49 4.24
C ILE A 50 -8.83 24.33 3.70
N GLU A 51 -9.16 23.10 4.07
CA GLU A 51 -8.45 21.90 3.63
C GLU A 51 -8.46 21.76 2.09
N ARG A 52 -9.62 21.94 1.45
CA ARG A 52 -9.74 21.90 -0.02
C ARG A 52 -8.96 23.01 -0.72
N PHE A 53 -8.90 24.20 -0.14
CA PHE A 53 -8.15 25.33 -0.71
C PHE A 53 -6.64 25.07 -0.71
N TYR A 54 -6.07 24.71 0.46
CA TYR A 54 -4.63 24.41 0.57
C TYR A 54 -4.25 23.14 -0.21
N ALA A 55 -5.12 22.14 -0.29
CA ALA A 55 -4.92 20.95 -1.11
C ALA A 55 -4.73 21.30 -2.60
N ARG A 56 -5.57 22.18 -3.16
CA ARG A 56 -5.44 22.64 -4.55
C ARG A 56 -4.15 23.39 -4.81
N ILE A 57 -3.73 24.27 -3.90
CA ILE A 57 -2.48 25.02 -4.04
C ILE A 57 -1.28 24.07 -3.98
N LEU A 58 -1.25 23.15 -3.02
CA LEU A 58 -0.18 22.16 -2.89
C LEU A 58 -0.13 21.22 -4.10
N TRP A 59 -1.28 20.85 -4.65
CA TRP A 59 -1.36 20.09 -5.90
C TRP A 59 -0.78 20.86 -7.10
N CYS A 60 -1.08 22.16 -7.24
CA CYS A 60 -0.48 23.00 -8.29
C CYS A 60 1.04 23.13 -8.15
N LEU A 61 1.56 23.25 -6.92
CA LEU A 61 3.01 23.32 -6.67
C LEU A 61 3.71 22.00 -6.97
N GLN A 62 3.05 20.90 -6.68
CA GLN A 62 3.53 19.58 -7.04
C GLN A 62 3.55 19.36 -8.55
N LEU A 63 2.54 19.89 -9.26
CA LEU A 63 2.49 19.91 -10.72
C LEU A 63 3.58 20.81 -11.32
N LEU A 64 4.02 21.86 -10.62
CA LEU A 64 5.14 22.71 -11.04
C LEU A 64 6.50 22.03 -10.81
N LEU A 65 6.61 21.14 -9.82
CA LEU A 65 7.83 20.39 -9.54
C LEU A 65 8.13 19.30 -10.58
N THR A 66 7.11 18.71 -11.20
CA THR A 66 7.28 17.63 -12.20
C THR A 66 8.05 18.05 -13.45
N PRO A 67 7.78 19.20 -14.13
CA PRO A 67 8.60 19.64 -15.24
C PRO A 67 10.03 20.01 -14.81
N LEU A 68 10.26 20.57 -13.61
CA LEU A 68 11.61 20.88 -13.11
C LEU A 68 12.47 19.63 -12.92
N LEU A 69 11.87 18.54 -12.44
CA LEU A 69 12.53 17.25 -12.33
C LEU A 69 12.75 16.64 -13.73
N LEU A 70 11.75 16.73 -14.62
CA LEU A 70 11.82 16.17 -15.96
C LEU A 70 12.88 16.86 -16.84
N THR A 71 13.02 18.18 -16.77
CA THR A 71 14.08 18.93 -17.48
C THR A 71 15.47 18.56 -16.96
N SER A 72 15.63 18.37 -15.65
CA SER A 72 16.90 17.92 -15.07
C SER A 72 17.30 16.51 -15.53
N ILE A 73 16.33 15.60 -15.69
CA ILE A 73 16.53 14.25 -16.23
C ILE A 73 16.92 14.31 -17.70
N ILE A 74 16.22 15.11 -18.52
CA ILE A 74 16.49 15.25 -19.95
C ILE A 74 17.89 15.81 -20.22
N LEU A 75 18.32 16.83 -19.46
CA LEU A 75 19.64 17.45 -19.63
C LEU A 75 20.78 16.46 -19.36
N VAL A 76 20.68 15.68 -18.27
CA VAL A 76 21.70 14.68 -17.93
C VAL A 76 21.66 13.51 -18.91
N LEU A 77 20.48 13.08 -19.35
CA LEU A 77 20.33 12.03 -20.35
C LEU A 77 20.93 12.46 -21.70
N HIS A 78 20.66 13.69 -22.14
CA HIS A 78 21.22 14.24 -23.38
C HIS A 78 22.75 14.25 -23.34
N ASN A 79 23.34 14.73 -22.23
CA ASN A 79 24.78 14.73 -22.04
C ASN A 79 25.40 13.33 -21.95
N ALA A 80 24.72 12.38 -21.32
CA ALA A 80 25.18 10.99 -21.26
C ALA A 80 25.21 10.33 -22.65
N ILE A 81 24.32 10.74 -23.57
CA ILE A 81 24.27 10.23 -24.94
C ILE A 81 25.33 10.91 -25.82
N THR A 82 25.52 12.23 -25.70
CA THR A 82 26.47 13.00 -26.52
C THR A 82 27.93 12.90 -26.04
N GLY A 83 28.16 12.67 -24.75
CA GLY A 83 29.49 12.60 -24.12
C GLY A 83 30.25 11.28 -24.32
N ARG A 84 29.74 10.33 -25.09
CA ARG A 84 30.32 8.98 -25.31
C ARG A 84 31.67 8.92 -26.03
N GLY A 85 32.30 10.06 -26.32
CA GLY A 85 33.50 10.15 -27.16
C GLY A 85 34.84 10.38 -26.46
N ASN A 86 34.91 10.55 -25.13
CA ASN A 86 36.18 10.89 -24.46
C ASN A 86 36.53 9.92 -23.34
N THR A 87 36.97 8.70 -23.71
CA THR A 87 37.49 7.69 -22.79
C THR A 87 38.99 7.90 -22.53
N ASN A 88 39.34 8.97 -21.83
CA ASN A 88 40.69 9.15 -21.27
C ASN A 88 40.57 9.34 -19.76
N GLY A 89 40.64 8.25 -19.00
CA GLY A 89 41.09 8.20 -17.59
C GLY A 89 40.44 9.06 -16.49
N ASP A 90 39.55 9.99 -16.80
CA ASP A 90 39.01 10.96 -15.84
C ASP A 90 37.73 10.47 -15.15
N ALA A 91 37.56 10.91 -13.90
CA ALA A 91 36.50 10.48 -12.98
C ALA A 91 35.10 10.69 -13.58
N VAL A 92 34.41 9.61 -13.97
CA VAL A 92 33.11 9.69 -14.63
C VAL A 92 32.04 10.20 -13.64
N PHE A 93 31.35 11.30 -13.95
CA PHE A 93 30.18 11.72 -13.18
C PHE A 93 29.18 10.56 -13.13
N PRO A 94 28.61 10.22 -11.95
CA PRO A 94 27.72 9.07 -11.80
C PRO A 94 26.33 9.38 -12.38
N ASN A 95 26.27 9.45 -13.72
CA ASN A 95 25.07 9.74 -14.51
C ASN A 95 23.95 8.74 -14.18
N SER A 96 24.29 7.47 -13.96
CA SER A 96 23.34 6.42 -13.56
C SER A 96 22.70 6.71 -12.20
N ALA A 97 23.48 7.12 -11.20
CA ALA A 97 22.99 7.43 -9.85
C ALA A 97 22.16 8.72 -9.81
N TYR A 98 22.60 9.78 -10.51
CA TYR A 98 21.84 11.03 -10.59
C TYR A 98 20.48 10.84 -11.26
N LEU A 99 20.46 10.18 -12.44
CA LEU A 99 19.24 9.90 -13.19
C LEU A 99 18.29 9.04 -12.34
N SER A 100 18.88 8.07 -11.64
CA SER A 100 18.18 7.18 -10.72
C SER A 100 17.42 7.91 -9.63
N SER A 101 18.15 8.75 -8.89
CA SER A 101 17.61 9.60 -7.84
C SER A 101 16.42 10.43 -8.33
N HIS A 102 16.61 11.19 -9.42
CA HIS A 102 15.64 12.16 -9.89
C HIS A 102 14.38 11.50 -10.49
N ILE A 103 14.50 10.32 -11.11
CA ILE A 103 13.33 9.55 -11.54
C ILE A 103 12.55 9.04 -10.32
N GLY A 104 13.22 8.54 -9.28
CA GLY A 104 12.54 8.10 -8.05
C GLY A 104 11.76 9.23 -7.37
N VAL A 105 12.37 10.42 -7.30
CA VAL A 105 11.73 11.64 -6.77
C VAL A 105 10.56 12.09 -7.66
N LEU A 106 10.73 12.06 -8.99
CA LEU A 106 9.66 12.37 -9.94
C LEU A 106 8.44 11.46 -9.72
N LEU A 107 8.65 10.16 -9.52
CA LEU A 107 7.57 9.21 -9.26
C LEU A 107 6.88 9.44 -7.92
N TYR A 108 7.61 9.84 -6.88
CA TYR A 108 7.03 10.24 -5.59
C TYR A 108 6.04 11.40 -5.76
N PHE A 109 6.39 12.43 -6.54
CA PHE A 109 5.50 13.57 -6.78
C PHE A 109 4.41 13.29 -7.81
N LEU A 110 4.68 12.46 -8.82
CA LEU A 110 3.66 12.03 -9.75
C LEU A 110 2.58 11.22 -9.02
N ALA A 111 2.97 10.41 -8.04
CA ALA A 111 2.06 9.68 -7.18
C ALA A 111 1.10 10.61 -6.42
N GLY A 112 1.60 11.65 -5.75
CA GLY A 112 0.69 12.59 -5.06
C GLY A 112 -0.15 13.48 -5.99
N LEU A 113 0.11 13.47 -7.31
CA LEU A 113 -0.70 14.19 -8.30
C LEU A 113 -1.96 13.42 -8.71
N LEU A 114 -2.01 12.10 -8.47
CA LEU A 114 -3.17 11.30 -8.86
C LEU A 114 -4.42 11.69 -8.07
N PRO A 115 -5.60 11.73 -8.71
CA PRO A 115 -6.81 12.24 -8.09
C PRO A 115 -7.38 11.25 -7.07
N ASP A 116 -6.93 11.31 -5.81
CA ASP A 116 -7.39 10.41 -4.73
C ASP A 116 -8.92 10.30 -4.77
N PRO A 117 -9.50 9.08 -4.75
CA PRO A 117 -10.92 8.98 -5.01
C PRO A 117 -11.70 9.72 -3.90
N ASP A 118 -11.23 9.75 -2.65
CA ASP A 118 -11.99 10.21 -1.45
C ASP A 118 -12.12 11.75 -1.37
N GLY A 119 -11.47 12.48 -2.27
CA GLY A 119 -11.45 13.94 -2.31
C GLY A 119 -10.12 14.44 -2.89
N PRO A 120 -9.96 15.76 -3.09
CA PRO A 120 -8.67 16.31 -3.53
C PRO A 120 -7.56 15.87 -2.57
N TRP A 121 -6.43 15.40 -3.13
CA TRP A 121 -5.28 14.93 -2.35
C TRP A 121 -4.90 15.96 -1.27
N SER A 122 -5.02 15.57 -0.01
CA SER A 122 -4.72 16.42 1.14
C SER A 122 -3.45 15.91 1.85
N PRO A 123 -2.30 16.58 1.69
CA PRO A 123 -1.05 16.12 2.28
C PRO A 123 -1.14 16.13 3.80
N SER A 124 -0.76 15.03 4.44
CA SER A 124 -0.70 14.91 5.89
C SER A 124 0.61 15.49 6.45
N VAL A 125 0.70 15.63 7.77
CA VAL A 125 1.95 16.00 8.48
C VAL A 125 3.11 15.08 8.08
N SER A 126 2.83 13.80 7.83
CA SER A 126 3.80 12.80 7.37
C SER A 126 4.43 13.16 6.03
N HIS A 127 3.67 13.77 5.11
CA HIS A 127 4.19 14.24 3.83
C HIS A 127 5.12 15.45 4.02
N GLY A 128 4.84 16.30 5.02
CA GLY A 128 5.70 17.41 5.40
C GLY A 128 7.10 16.95 5.85
N TYR A 129 7.20 15.87 6.64
CA TYR A 129 8.50 15.30 7.02
C TYR A 129 9.28 14.77 5.81
N ALA A 130 8.60 14.12 4.87
CA ALA A 130 9.23 13.66 3.63
C ALA A 130 9.75 14.86 2.81
N TRP A 131 8.93 15.89 2.60
CA TRP A 131 9.36 17.07 1.85
C TRP A 131 10.51 17.83 2.50
N LEU A 132 10.62 17.81 3.83
CA LEU A 132 11.74 18.37 4.55
C LEU A 132 13.04 17.60 4.24
N VAL A 133 12.99 16.28 4.22
CA VAL A 133 14.14 15.46 3.81
C VAL A 133 14.49 15.70 2.34
N GLY A 134 13.50 15.81 1.46
CA GLY A 134 13.75 16.15 0.05
C GLY A 134 14.41 17.52 -0.13
N LEU A 135 13.98 18.52 0.63
CA LEU A 135 14.61 19.84 0.68
C LEU A 135 16.07 19.75 1.14
N MET A 136 16.35 19.02 2.23
CA MET A 136 17.72 18.89 2.75
C MET A 136 18.65 18.22 1.73
N VAL A 137 18.17 17.17 1.05
CA VAL A 137 18.97 16.47 0.04
C VAL A 137 19.20 17.34 -1.20
N ASP A 138 18.19 18.05 -1.71
CA ASP A 138 18.39 18.98 -2.84
C ASP A 138 19.34 20.14 -2.46
N VAL A 139 19.29 20.65 -1.23
CA VAL A 139 20.25 21.67 -0.76
C VAL A 139 21.68 21.09 -0.73
N VAL A 140 21.87 19.87 -0.25
CA VAL A 140 23.18 19.21 -0.24
C VAL A 140 23.70 19.01 -1.66
N ILE A 141 22.88 18.50 -2.58
CA ILE A 141 23.26 18.29 -4.00
C ILE A 141 23.67 19.63 -4.64
N ASN A 142 22.90 20.70 -4.44
CA ASN A 142 23.23 22.02 -4.97
C ASN A 142 24.50 22.61 -4.34
N SER A 143 24.73 22.38 -3.04
CA SER A 143 25.92 22.86 -2.35
C SER A 143 27.20 22.19 -2.87
N VAL A 144 27.13 20.89 -3.17
CA VAL A 144 28.25 20.13 -3.73
C VAL A 144 28.53 20.53 -5.18
N LEU A 145 27.48 20.76 -5.99
CA LEU A 145 27.62 21.28 -7.36
C LEU A 145 28.29 22.66 -7.40
N LEU A 146 28.10 23.48 -6.37
CA LEU A 146 28.71 24.81 -6.26
C LEU A 146 30.16 24.75 -5.76
N SER A 147 30.46 23.90 -4.76
CA SER A 147 31.78 23.85 -4.12
C SER A 147 32.83 23.10 -4.92
N GLU A 148 32.44 22.05 -5.64
CA GLU A 148 33.36 21.11 -6.33
C GLU A 148 33.29 21.25 -7.86
N HIS A 149 32.88 22.43 -8.36
CA HIS A 149 32.70 22.69 -9.80
C HIS A 149 33.98 22.45 -10.63
N GLU A 150 35.17 22.55 -10.03
CA GLU A 150 36.46 22.27 -10.71
C GLU A 150 36.84 20.78 -10.72
N LEU A 151 36.29 19.97 -9.82
CA LEU A 151 36.61 18.54 -9.68
C LEU A 151 35.66 17.62 -10.47
N ILE A 152 34.49 18.11 -10.89
CA ILE A 152 33.49 17.33 -11.62
C ILE A 152 33.64 17.55 -13.13
N PRO A 153 33.89 16.51 -13.96
CA PRO A 153 34.05 16.66 -15.40
C PRO A 153 32.68 16.75 -16.09
N LEU A 154 32.00 17.88 -15.87
CA LEU A 154 30.81 18.28 -16.60
C LEU A 154 31.09 19.61 -17.31
N PRO A 155 30.52 19.83 -18.51
CA PRO A 155 30.61 21.13 -19.16
C PRO A 155 29.98 22.20 -18.25
N LYS A 156 30.66 23.34 -18.06
CA LYS A 156 30.25 24.41 -17.14
C LYS A 156 28.79 24.86 -17.36
N SER A 157 28.37 24.95 -18.62
CA SER A 157 27.00 25.29 -19.01
C SER A 157 25.93 24.33 -18.48
N LEU A 158 26.26 23.04 -18.35
CA LEU A 158 25.36 22.03 -17.82
C LEU A 158 25.28 22.12 -16.30
N VAL A 159 26.40 22.35 -15.62
CA VAL A 159 26.43 22.53 -14.16
C VAL A 159 25.59 23.75 -13.75
N ASP A 160 25.74 24.87 -14.46
CA ASP A 160 24.92 26.09 -14.25
C ASP A 160 23.42 25.83 -14.47
N SER A 161 23.09 25.04 -15.50
CA SER A 161 21.70 24.65 -15.80
C SER A 161 21.12 23.74 -14.72
N LEU A 162 21.89 22.77 -14.20
CA LEU A 162 21.44 21.89 -13.11
C LEU A 162 21.29 22.65 -11.80
N PHE A 163 22.20 23.57 -11.49
CA PHE A 163 22.15 24.39 -10.30
C PHE A 163 20.93 25.33 -10.30
N SER A 164 20.65 25.99 -11.42
CA SER A 164 19.45 26.85 -11.54
C SER A 164 18.14 26.06 -11.38
N LEU A 165 18.05 24.86 -11.98
CA LEU A 165 16.92 23.95 -11.78
C LEU A 165 16.82 23.47 -10.32
N GLY A 166 17.96 23.20 -9.68
CA GLY A 166 18.02 22.79 -8.28
C GLY A 166 17.54 23.85 -7.31
N ILE A 167 17.93 25.12 -7.50
CA ILE A 167 17.38 26.26 -6.74
C ILE A 167 15.87 26.35 -6.91
N GLY A 168 15.37 26.19 -8.14
CA GLY A 168 13.94 26.15 -8.44
C GLY A 168 13.20 25.09 -7.63
N ARG A 169 13.76 23.87 -7.51
CA ARG A 169 13.18 22.80 -6.69
C ARG A 169 13.17 23.16 -5.20
N VAL A 170 14.29 23.64 -4.65
CA VAL A 170 14.39 24.05 -3.23
C VAL A 170 13.34 25.11 -2.88
N ALA A 171 13.13 26.10 -3.77
CA ALA A 171 12.11 27.13 -3.58
C ALA A 171 10.69 26.54 -3.51
N VAL A 172 10.36 25.59 -4.40
CA VAL A 172 9.05 24.92 -4.41
C VAL A 172 8.86 24.07 -3.15
N TYR A 173 9.86 23.28 -2.74
CA TYR A 173 9.83 22.52 -1.50
C TYR A 173 9.59 23.41 -0.26
N GLY A 174 10.32 24.53 -0.17
CA GLY A 174 10.17 25.50 0.92
C GLY A 174 8.76 26.09 0.98
N LEU A 175 8.21 26.48 -0.18
CA LEU A 175 6.85 27.00 -0.26
C LEU A 175 5.79 25.95 0.15
N MET A 176 5.96 24.69 -0.27
CA MET A 176 5.07 23.59 0.12
C MET A 176 5.06 23.37 1.65
N LEU A 177 6.23 23.42 2.31
CA LEU A 177 6.35 23.28 3.76
C LEU A 177 5.69 24.45 4.50
N ILE A 178 5.90 25.69 4.05
CA ILE A 178 5.30 26.89 4.64
C ILE A 178 3.77 26.82 4.57
N LEU A 179 3.21 26.45 3.42
CA LEU A 179 1.77 26.31 3.25
C LEU A 179 1.18 25.20 4.12
N LEU A 180 1.90 24.08 4.28
CA LEU A 180 1.47 22.98 5.14
C LEU A 180 1.50 23.39 6.63
N ALA A 181 2.54 24.10 7.08
CA ALA A 181 2.63 24.66 8.43
C ALA A 181 1.52 25.69 8.70
N ARG A 182 1.23 26.57 7.74
CA ARG A 182 0.14 27.55 7.83
C ARG A 182 -1.23 26.88 7.93
N ARG A 183 -1.48 25.83 7.12
CA ARG A 183 -2.71 25.02 7.22
C ARG A 183 -2.86 24.40 8.61
N GLN A 184 -1.79 23.82 9.17
CA GLN A 184 -1.85 23.23 10.51
C GLN A 184 -2.13 24.26 11.61
N HIS A 185 -1.57 25.46 11.49
CA HIS A 185 -1.84 26.55 12.42
C HIS A 185 -3.30 27.00 12.37
N LEU A 186 -3.89 27.09 11.17
CA LEU A 186 -5.29 27.47 10.97
C LEU A 186 -6.29 26.40 11.42
N LEU A 187 -5.90 25.11 11.36
CA LEU A 187 -6.72 23.98 11.79
C LEU A 187 -6.49 23.59 13.26
N ARG A 188 -5.58 24.28 13.96
CA ARG A 188 -5.33 24.04 15.38
C ARG A 188 -6.54 24.57 16.14
N PRO A 189 -7.23 23.75 16.96
CA PRO A 189 -8.33 24.26 17.76
C PRO A 189 -7.80 25.40 18.63
N GLU A 190 -8.47 26.55 18.60
CA GLU A 190 -8.20 27.61 19.56
C GLU A 190 -8.23 26.99 20.95
N ARG A 191 -7.18 27.21 21.75
CA ARG A 191 -7.23 26.94 23.18
C ARG A 191 -8.22 27.94 23.77
N GLY A 192 -9.51 27.66 23.61
CA GLY A 192 -10.56 28.25 24.41
C GLY A 192 -10.21 28.00 25.87
N SER A 193 -10.37 29.06 26.67
CA SER A 193 -10.12 29.11 28.11
C SER A 193 -10.37 27.76 28.81
N ALA A 194 -9.43 27.35 29.66
CA ALA A 194 -9.45 26.10 30.43
C ALA A 194 -10.67 25.93 31.37
N ALA A 195 -11.67 26.81 31.29
CA ALA A 195 -12.89 26.80 32.08
C ALA A 195 -14.06 26.02 31.44
N GLU A 196 -14.10 25.82 30.12
CA GLU A 196 -15.26 25.17 29.46
C GLU A 196 -15.09 23.66 29.20
N GLY A 197 -13.94 23.10 29.59
CA GLY A 197 -13.65 21.66 29.49
C GLY A 197 -13.89 20.86 30.76
N ARG A 198 -14.55 21.42 31.78
CA ARG A 198 -14.90 20.67 33.00
C ARG A 198 -16.17 19.87 32.77
N SER A 199 -16.04 18.54 32.80
CA SER A 199 -17.16 17.62 32.88
C SER A 199 -17.97 17.95 34.14
N LEU A 200 -19.26 18.24 34.01
CA LEU A 200 -20.17 18.60 35.11
C LEU A 200 -20.40 17.48 36.14
N LEU A 201 -19.71 16.34 36.00
CA LEU A 201 -19.71 15.20 36.93
C LEU A 201 -18.33 14.92 37.54
N GLU A 202 -17.32 15.73 37.24
CA GLU A 202 -15.99 15.61 37.85
C GLU A 202 -15.92 16.56 39.05
N ASN A 203 -16.72 16.26 40.06
CA ASN A 203 -16.57 16.80 41.41
C ASN A 203 -17.04 15.72 42.40
N GLY A 204 -16.09 15.03 43.02
CA GLY A 204 -16.38 14.00 44.01
C GLY A 204 -15.21 13.02 44.18
N ASP A 205 -14.29 13.37 45.07
CA ASP A 205 -13.20 12.55 45.56
C ASP A 205 -13.64 11.17 46.08
N GLY A 206 -12.83 10.15 45.77
CA GLY A 206 -12.50 9.04 46.70
C GLY A 206 -13.61 8.06 47.16
N PRO A 207 -13.23 6.88 47.68
CA PRO A 207 -14.15 5.75 47.85
C PRO A 207 -14.90 5.81 49.19
N ALA A 208 -16.22 5.59 49.19
CA ALA A 208 -16.96 5.27 50.41
C ALA A 208 -18.20 4.39 50.13
N ASN A 209 -18.30 3.32 50.92
CA ASN A 209 -19.46 2.43 51.09
C ASN A 209 -20.79 3.18 51.25
N GLY A 210 -21.89 2.59 50.78
CA GLY A 210 -23.23 2.99 51.23
C GLY A 210 -24.38 2.28 50.49
N TYR A 211 -24.98 1.31 51.16
CA TYR A 211 -26.29 0.73 50.82
C TYR A 211 -27.42 1.75 51.02
N GLY A 212 -28.43 1.69 50.14
CA GLY A 212 -29.84 2.01 50.46
C GLY A 212 -30.35 3.43 50.18
N GLY A 213 -31.57 3.52 49.66
CA GLY A 213 -32.38 4.75 49.73
C GLY A 213 -33.33 4.95 48.55
N ALA A 214 -34.62 4.77 48.80
CA ALA A 214 -35.73 4.92 47.86
C ALA A 214 -36.21 6.39 47.69
N ASN A 215 -37.06 6.56 46.66
CA ASN A 215 -38.04 7.62 46.39
C ASN A 215 -37.61 8.93 45.70
N GLY A 216 -38.34 9.24 44.63
CA GLY A 216 -38.43 10.58 44.03
C GLY A 216 -39.08 10.58 42.64
N HIS A 217 -40.40 10.78 42.59
CA HIS A 217 -41.18 11.09 41.38
C HIS A 217 -40.67 12.36 40.66
N GLY A 218 -40.79 12.39 39.33
CA GLY A 218 -41.00 13.67 38.62
C GLY A 218 -40.31 13.79 37.26
N ASN A 219 -41.14 13.87 36.22
CA ASN A 219 -40.93 14.46 34.91
C ASN A 219 -40.03 13.76 33.88
N GLY A 220 -40.73 13.26 32.87
CA GLY A 220 -40.17 12.81 31.61
C GLY A 220 -39.41 13.93 30.90
N HIS A 221 -38.11 13.71 30.75
CA HIS A 221 -37.39 14.14 29.57
C HIS A 221 -36.86 12.89 28.89
N ALA A 222 -37.34 12.67 27.66
CA ALA A 222 -36.80 11.67 26.76
C ALA A 222 -35.28 11.85 26.70
N ALA A 223 -34.54 10.91 27.28
CA ALA A 223 -33.11 10.83 27.11
C ALA A 223 -32.87 10.68 25.62
N ALA A 224 -32.44 11.77 24.98
CA ALA A 224 -32.01 11.76 23.59
C ALA A 224 -30.93 10.70 23.47
N HIS A 225 -31.29 9.57 22.85
CA HIS A 225 -30.35 8.51 22.51
C HIS A 225 -29.17 9.17 21.80
N ALA A 226 -28.01 9.15 22.46
CA ALA A 226 -26.76 9.51 21.80
C ALA A 226 -26.70 8.69 20.50
N PRO A 227 -26.52 9.33 19.33
CA PRO A 227 -26.48 8.60 18.08
C PRO A 227 -25.41 7.52 18.22
N PRO A 228 -25.70 6.26 17.80
CA PRO A 228 -24.77 5.17 17.97
C PRO A 228 -23.43 5.58 17.35
N LYS A 229 -22.34 5.44 18.11
CA LYS A 229 -20.98 5.71 17.64
C LYS A 229 -20.81 5.06 16.27
N LYS A 230 -20.77 5.89 15.22
CA LYS A 230 -20.61 5.44 13.84
C LYS A 230 -19.32 4.64 13.80
N GLY A 231 -19.42 3.33 13.54
CA GLY A 231 -18.27 2.44 13.47
C GLY A 231 -17.23 3.02 12.53
N ARG A 232 -15.95 2.99 12.94
CA ARG A 232 -14.81 3.48 12.15
C ARG A 232 -14.95 3.04 10.69
N ASP A 233 -15.01 4.00 9.77
CA ASP A 233 -14.88 3.71 8.34
C ASP A 233 -13.46 3.15 8.12
N ALA A 234 -13.36 1.83 7.91
CA ALA A 234 -12.13 1.05 7.69
C ALA A 234 -11.27 1.55 6.50
N GLN A 235 -11.78 2.54 5.77
CA GLN A 235 -11.15 3.18 4.61
C GLN A 235 -10.21 4.35 4.99
N SER A 236 -10.35 4.89 6.21
CA SER A 236 -9.46 5.94 6.75
C SER A 236 -8.28 5.40 7.59
N SER A 237 -8.24 4.09 7.76
CA SER A 237 -7.27 3.35 8.57
C SER A 237 -6.05 3.02 7.71
N GLY A 238 -4.88 3.48 8.12
CA GLY A 238 -3.63 3.22 7.40
C GLY A 238 -3.28 1.74 7.41
N TRP A 239 -2.35 1.29 6.58
CA TRP A 239 -1.84 -0.09 6.61
C TRP A 239 -1.38 -0.51 8.03
N PHE A 240 -0.88 0.44 8.83
CA PHE A 240 -0.52 0.22 10.22
C PHE A 240 -1.72 -0.03 11.16
N ASP A 241 -2.89 0.56 10.91
CA ASP A 241 -4.12 0.22 11.63
C ASP A 241 -4.51 -1.25 11.39
N TYR A 242 -4.34 -1.73 10.16
CA TYR A 242 -4.56 -3.14 9.81
C TYR A 242 -3.56 -4.06 10.55
N PHE A 243 -2.27 -3.70 10.59
CA PHE A 243 -1.26 -4.46 11.34
C PHE A 243 -1.51 -4.45 12.86
N ALA A 244 -1.96 -3.33 13.42
CA ALA A 244 -2.30 -3.25 14.83
C ALA A 244 -3.54 -4.08 15.18
N GLY A 245 -4.55 -4.12 14.30
CA GLY A 245 -5.66 -5.07 14.40
C GLY A 245 -5.18 -6.53 14.40
N PHE A 246 -4.14 -6.83 13.61
CA PHE A 246 -3.53 -8.16 13.54
C PHE A 246 -2.86 -8.59 14.86
N ARG A 247 -2.29 -7.65 15.64
CA ARG A 247 -1.68 -7.97 16.94
C ARG A 247 -2.67 -8.63 17.90
N VAL A 248 -3.95 -8.25 17.84
CA VAL A 248 -5.01 -8.82 18.70
C VAL A 248 -5.34 -10.26 18.30
N LEU A 249 -5.08 -10.65 17.05
CA LEU A 249 -5.35 -11.98 16.50
C LEU A 249 -4.16 -12.95 16.67
N PHE A 250 -2.94 -12.43 16.90
CA PHE A 250 -1.73 -13.23 17.08
C PHE A 250 -1.82 -14.28 18.20
N PRO A 251 -2.43 -14.00 19.37
CA PRO A 251 -2.62 -15.00 20.42
C PRO A 251 -3.51 -16.18 20.00
N TYR A 252 -4.44 -15.96 19.07
CA TYR A 252 -5.32 -17.02 18.56
C TYR A 252 -4.64 -17.87 17.48
N LEU A 253 -3.74 -17.25 16.70
CA LEU A 253 -2.89 -17.91 15.70
C LEU A 253 -1.92 -18.92 16.31
N TRP A 254 -1.44 -18.66 17.54
CA TRP A 254 -0.55 -19.58 18.24
C TRP A 254 -1.35 -20.66 18.98
N PRO A 255 -1.31 -21.94 18.57
CA PRO A 255 -2.02 -23.00 19.24
C PRO A 255 -1.33 -23.37 20.56
N SER A 256 -1.72 -22.74 21.67
CA SER A 256 -1.20 -23.09 23.01
C SER A 256 -1.67 -24.46 23.51
N ASP A 257 -2.78 -24.98 23.00
CA ASP A 257 -3.44 -26.19 23.54
C ASP A 257 -2.68 -27.50 23.27
N SER A 258 -1.77 -27.56 22.28
CA SER A 258 -1.04 -28.80 22.00
C SER A 258 0.32 -28.57 21.32
N PRO A 259 1.37 -29.31 21.73
CA PRO A 259 2.71 -29.18 21.16
C PRO A 259 2.78 -29.64 19.70
N LEU A 260 1.92 -30.58 19.29
CA LEU A 260 1.85 -31.04 17.90
C LEU A 260 1.46 -29.92 16.94
N HIS A 261 0.46 -29.10 17.28
CA HIS A 261 0.05 -27.98 16.42
C HIS A 261 1.12 -26.87 16.39
N GLN A 262 1.87 -26.67 17.48
CA GLN A 262 3.00 -25.74 17.51
C GLN A 262 4.13 -26.20 16.58
N ALA A 263 4.47 -27.49 16.64
CA ALA A 263 5.46 -28.09 15.73
C ALA A 263 5.04 -27.95 14.26
N THR A 264 3.76 -28.18 13.94
CA THR A 264 3.24 -28.00 12.59
C THR A 264 3.33 -26.55 12.10
N VAL A 265 3.04 -25.56 12.97
CA VAL A 265 3.21 -24.14 12.63
C VAL A 265 4.67 -23.82 12.31
N ILE A 266 5.61 -24.30 13.14
CA ILE A 266 7.04 -24.09 12.93
C ILE A 266 7.49 -24.75 11.62
N ALA A 267 7.07 -25.99 11.36
CA ALA A 267 7.36 -26.70 10.11
C ALA A 267 6.83 -25.94 8.88
N CYS A 268 5.62 -25.37 8.96
CA CYS A 268 5.06 -24.54 7.89
C CYS A 268 5.88 -23.27 7.63
N VAL A 269 6.40 -22.62 8.68
CA VAL A 269 7.26 -21.44 8.55
C VAL A 269 8.61 -21.81 7.91
N ILE A 270 9.21 -22.94 8.30
CA ILE A 270 10.45 -23.43 7.68
C ILE A 270 10.23 -23.74 6.20
N LEU A 271 9.16 -24.46 5.86
CA LEU A 271 8.80 -24.75 4.47
C LEU A 271 8.55 -23.48 3.66
N LEU A 272 7.97 -22.44 4.26
CA LEU A 272 7.78 -21.14 3.62
C LEU A 272 9.12 -20.49 3.27
N ILE A 273 10.10 -20.51 4.19
CA ILE A 273 11.43 -19.96 3.95
C ILE A 273 12.11 -20.74 2.81
N ILE A 274 12.07 -22.07 2.85
CA ILE A 274 12.63 -22.92 1.79
C ILE A 274 11.93 -22.62 0.45
N GLN A 275 10.61 -22.47 0.44
CA GLN A 275 9.84 -22.11 -0.75
C GLN A 275 10.31 -20.77 -1.35
N ARG A 276 10.63 -19.77 -0.54
CA ARG A 276 11.15 -18.48 -1.03
C ARG A 276 12.57 -18.59 -1.57
N LEU A 277 13.44 -19.36 -0.92
CA LEU A 277 14.79 -19.63 -1.43
C LEU A 277 14.73 -20.33 -2.80
N VAL A 278 13.86 -21.32 -2.95
CA VAL A 278 13.62 -22.00 -4.24
C VAL A 278 13.09 -21.01 -5.28
N GLN A 279 12.17 -20.11 -4.90
CA GLN A 279 11.63 -19.09 -5.80
C GLN A 279 12.74 -18.23 -6.41
N VAL A 280 13.70 -17.78 -5.60
CA VAL A 280 14.85 -16.98 -6.05
C VAL A 280 15.88 -17.82 -6.81
N ALA A 281 16.07 -19.09 -6.44
CA ALA A 281 17.04 -19.96 -7.10
C ALA A 281 16.64 -20.33 -8.54
N VAL A 282 15.35 -20.46 -8.86
CA VAL A 282 14.92 -20.95 -10.18
C VAL A 282 15.38 -20.06 -11.35
N PRO A 283 15.21 -18.72 -11.31
CA PRO A 283 15.79 -17.85 -12.34
C PRO A 283 17.30 -18.01 -12.51
N VAL A 284 18.04 -18.16 -11.41
CA VAL A 284 19.50 -18.31 -11.43
C VAL A 284 19.93 -19.61 -12.09
N MET A 285 19.24 -20.71 -11.75
CA MET A 285 19.47 -22.02 -12.36
C MET A 285 19.19 -22.00 -13.86
N LEU A 286 18.14 -21.27 -14.29
CA LEU A 286 17.87 -21.07 -15.71
C LEU A 286 18.99 -20.28 -16.40
N GLY A 287 19.55 -19.28 -15.73
CA GLY A 287 20.75 -18.57 -16.19
C GLY A 287 21.94 -19.47 -16.44
N TRP A 288 22.30 -20.29 -15.45
CA TRP A 288 23.42 -21.24 -15.55
C TRP A 288 23.20 -22.29 -16.63
N LEU A 289 21.96 -22.75 -16.79
CA LEU A 289 21.58 -23.64 -17.88
C LEU A 289 21.86 -23.00 -19.25
N VAL A 290 21.42 -21.75 -19.45
CA VAL A 290 21.64 -21.00 -20.70
C VAL A 290 23.13 -20.72 -20.95
N ASP A 291 23.91 -20.38 -19.91
CA ASP A 291 25.38 -20.20 -20.04
C ASP A 291 26.04 -21.51 -20.50
N SER A 292 25.64 -22.64 -19.91
CA SER A 292 26.19 -23.96 -20.23
C SER A 292 25.84 -24.44 -21.64
N LEU A 293 24.64 -24.11 -22.12
CA LEU A 293 24.21 -24.36 -23.50
C LEU A 293 25.06 -23.63 -24.53
N GLY A 294 25.62 -22.46 -24.17
CA GLY A 294 26.50 -21.67 -25.03
C GLY A 294 27.79 -22.38 -25.45
N TYR A 295 28.23 -23.40 -24.72
CA TYR A 295 29.45 -24.17 -25.02
C TYR A 295 29.23 -25.37 -25.97
N GLY A 296 28.02 -25.53 -26.54
CA GLY A 296 27.73 -26.53 -27.57
C GLY A 296 27.66 -27.99 -27.08
N LYS A 297 27.63 -28.22 -25.76
CA LYS A 297 27.38 -29.54 -25.14
C LYS A 297 26.04 -29.51 -24.40
N ILE A 298 25.33 -30.63 -24.37
CA ILE A 298 24.08 -30.74 -23.61
C ILE A 298 24.41 -30.82 -22.10
N PRO A 299 24.03 -29.83 -21.28
CA PRO A 299 24.35 -29.79 -19.86
C PRO A 299 23.30 -30.57 -19.05
N TYR A 300 23.42 -31.90 -19.01
CA TYR A 300 22.42 -32.78 -18.35
C TYR A 300 22.22 -32.46 -16.87
N LYS A 301 23.27 -32.08 -16.15
CA LYS A 301 23.22 -31.75 -14.72
C LYS A 301 22.35 -30.52 -14.47
N GLU A 302 22.57 -29.46 -15.25
CA GLU A 302 21.89 -28.18 -15.14
C GLU A 302 20.41 -28.31 -15.54
N ILE A 303 20.12 -29.14 -16.55
CA ILE A 303 18.74 -29.46 -16.96
C ILE A 303 17.97 -30.17 -15.84
N VAL A 304 18.55 -31.23 -15.27
CA VAL A 304 17.92 -31.99 -14.18
C VAL A 304 17.70 -31.09 -12.96
N LEU A 305 18.72 -30.29 -12.60
CA LEU A 305 18.63 -29.36 -11.47
C LEU A 305 17.52 -28.33 -11.68
N TYR A 306 17.43 -27.73 -12.88
CA TYR A 306 16.38 -26.78 -13.21
C TYR A 306 14.99 -27.41 -13.11
N ILE A 307 14.79 -28.61 -13.64
CA ILE A 307 13.49 -29.32 -13.60
C ILE A 307 13.08 -29.63 -12.16
N VAL A 308 14.02 -30.11 -11.32
CA VAL A 308 13.76 -30.38 -9.91
C VAL A 308 13.34 -29.11 -9.18
N PHE A 309 14.11 -28.03 -9.30
CA PHE A 309 13.78 -26.75 -8.67
C PHE A 309 12.48 -26.17 -9.20
N ARG A 310 12.19 -26.30 -10.49
CA ARG A 310 10.93 -25.86 -11.10
C ARG A 310 9.73 -26.64 -10.58
N GLY A 311 9.86 -27.95 -10.31
CA GLY A 311 8.82 -28.77 -9.68
C GLY A 311 8.61 -28.45 -8.19
N LEU A 312 9.66 -27.98 -7.51
CA LEU A 312 9.58 -27.49 -6.12
C LEU A 312 8.97 -26.08 -6.05
N GLN A 313 9.09 -25.28 -7.10
CA GLN A 313 8.69 -23.87 -7.16
C GLN A 313 7.17 -23.68 -7.25
N GLY A 314 6.68 -22.60 -6.61
CA GLY A 314 5.32 -22.08 -6.80
C GLY A 314 4.32 -22.50 -5.73
N GLY A 315 3.13 -21.87 -5.75
CA GLY A 315 2.04 -22.21 -4.81
C GLY A 315 1.51 -23.63 -5.00
N GLN A 316 1.56 -24.13 -6.23
CA GLN A 316 1.22 -25.51 -6.60
C GLN A 316 2.44 -26.44 -6.73
N GLY A 317 3.65 -25.96 -6.42
CA GLY A 317 4.84 -26.79 -6.36
C GLY A 317 4.79 -27.76 -5.17
N LEU A 318 5.62 -28.79 -5.16
CA LEU A 318 5.62 -29.82 -4.11
C LEU A 318 5.74 -29.24 -2.70
N ILE A 319 6.61 -28.23 -2.52
CA ILE A 319 6.81 -27.55 -1.23
C ILE A 319 5.57 -26.76 -0.82
N GLY A 320 4.97 -26.05 -1.78
CA GLY A 320 3.75 -25.26 -1.56
C GLY A 320 2.56 -26.16 -1.18
N ALA A 321 2.39 -27.27 -1.88
CA ALA A 321 1.35 -28.26 -1.61
C ALA A 321 1.56 -28.95 -0.26
N ALA A 322 2.78 -29.40 0.06
CA ALA A 322 3.10 -30.00 1.35
C ALA A 322 2.80 -29.03 2.51
N ARG A 323 3.23 -27.77 2.38
CA ARG A 323 2.92 -26.71 3.36
C ARG A 323 1.41 -26.49 3.49
N ALA A 324 0.67 -26.46 2.38
CA ALA A 324 -0.77 -26.27 2.40
C ALA A 324 -1.48 -27.41 3.15
N VAL A 325 -1.09 -28.67 2.90
CA VAL A 325 -1.63 -29.85 3.60
C VAL A 325 -1.33 -29.80 5.10
N LEU A 326 -0.08 -29.46 5.48
CA LEU A 326 0.30 -29.31 6.88
C LEU A 326 -0.47 -28.17 7.57
N TRP A 327 -0.86 -27.14 6.83
CA TRP A 327 -1.60 -26.01 7.38
C TRP A 327 -3.09 -26.30 7.65
N ILE A 328 -3.71 -27.25 6.94
CA ILE A 328 -5.13 -27.61 7.10
C ILE A 328 -5.55 -27.79 8.58
N PRO A 329 -4.90 -28.66 9.39
CA PRO A 329 -5.31 -28.86 10.78
C PRO A 329 -5.17 -27.58 11.63
N VAL A 330 -4.14 -26.77 11.37
CA VAL A 330 -3.92 -25.50 12.08
C VAL A 330 -5.04 -24.51 11.74
N SER A 331 -5.38 -24.37 10.46
CA SER A 331 -6.46 -23.52 9.98
C SER A 331 -7.82 -23.90 10.57
N GLN A 332 -8.16 -25.19 10.53
CA GLN A 332 -9.42 -25.69 11.08
C GLN A 332 -9.48 -25.51 12.61
N GLY A 333 -8.36 -25.71 13.30
CA GLY A 333 -8.25 -25.45 14.75
C GLY A 333 -8.44 -23.96 15.08
N LEU A 334 -7.82 -23.07 14.31
CA LEU A 334 -7.96 -21.62 14.44
C LEU A 334 -9.41 -21.18 14.19
N PHE A 335 -10.03 -21.69 13.13
CA PHE A 335 -11.44 -21.43 12.82
C PHE A 335 -12.36 -21.81 13.98
N ARG A 336 -12.21 -23.03 14.52
CA ARG A 336 -13.01 -23.50 15.66
C ARG A 336 -12.87 -22.58 16.87
N ARG A 337 -11.64 -22.24 17.28
CA ARG A 337 -11.40 -21.37 18.44
C ARG A 337 -12.01 -19.99 18.25
N LEU A 338 -11.81 -19.39 17.08
CA LEU A 338 -12.31 -18.05 16.78
C LEU A 338 -13.85 -18.04 16.74
N SER A 339 -14.46 -19.04 16.12
CA SER A 339 -15.92 -19.18 16.08
C SER A 339 -16.52 -19.40 17.46
N CYS A 340 -15.92 -20.26 18.28
CA CYS A 340 -16.37 -20.49 19.66
C CYS A 340 -16.23 -19.22 20.51
N ALA A 341 -15.09 -18.54 20.47
CA ALA A 341 -14.85 -17.31 21.22
C ALA A 341 -15.81 -16.19 20.80
N ALA A 342 -16.07 -16.04 19.50
CA ALA A 342 -17.02 -15.05 18.99
C ALA A 342 -18.47 -15.39 19.41
N PHE A 343 -18.86 -16.67 19.39
CA PHE A 343 -20.17 -17.11 19.83
C PHE A 343 -20.38 -16.91 21.34
N GLU A 344 -19.39 -17.29 22.16
CA GLU A 344 -19.38 -17.07 23.60
C GLU A 344 -19.47 -15.58 23.93
N HIS A 345 -18.70 -14.74 23.22
CA HIS A 345 -18.77 -13.29 23.40
C HIS A 345 -20.15 -12.73 23.07
N VAL A 346 -20.78 -13.17 21.97
CA VAL A 346 -22.13 -12.72 21.60
C VAL A 346 -23.16 -13.14 22.64
N LEU A 347 -23.07 -14.36 23.19
CA LEU A 347 -23.98 -14.82 24.26
C LEU A 347 -23.75 -14.12 25.60
N GLY A 348 -22.54 -13.63 25.85
CA GLY A 348 -22.20 -12.86 27.06
C GLY A 348 -22.63 -11.39 27.01
N LEU A 349 -23.27 -10.93 25.94
CA LEU A 349 -23.75 -9.55 25.83
C LEU A 349 -25.05 -9.32 26.60
N SER A 350 -25.32 -8.06 26.97
CA SER A 350 -26.50 -7.64 27.72
C SER A 350 -27.81 -7.98 27.01
N MET A 351 -28.87 -8.24 27.76
CA MET A 351 -30.22 -8.44 27.21
C MET A 351 -30.68 -7.30 26.28
N ASP A 352 -30.35 -6.05 26.62
CA ASP A 352 -30.66 -4.88 25.79
C ASP A 352 -30.01 -4.95 24.40
N PHE A 353 -28.81 -5.51 24.29
CA PHE A 353 -28.15 -5.74 23.00
C PHE A 353 -28.94 -6.75 22.16
N HIS A 354 -29.39 -7.85 22.77
CA HIS A 354 -30.15 -8.89 22.08
C HIS A 354 -31.57 -8.44 21.68
N LEU A 355 -32.20 -7.56 22.46
CA LEU A 355 -33.54 -7.01 22.13
C LEU A 355 -33.48 -5.89 21.08
N SER A 356 -32.39 -5.11 21.05
CA SER A 356 -32.23 -3.96 20.14
C SER A 356 -31.70 -4.33 18.74
N LYS A 357 -31.11 -5.52 18.57
CA LYS A 357 -30.51 -5.97 17.31
C LYS A 357 -31.31 -7.09 16.65
N ARG A 358 -31.45 -7.02 15.32
CA ARG A 358 -32.07 -8.09 14.54
C ARG A 358 -31.16 -9.32 14.57
N ILE A 359 -31.70 -10.48 14.97
CA ILE A 359 -30.96 -11.76 15.03
C ILE A 359 -30.23 -12.07 13.71
N GLY A 360 -30.86 -11.77 12.57
CA GLY A 360 -30.22 -11.95 11.25
C GLY A 360 -28.96 -11.10 11.03
N GLU A 361 -28.89 -9.89 11.60
CA GLU A 361 -27.69 -9.05 11.54
C GLU A 361 -26.56 -9.61 12.40
N VAL A 362 -26.88 -10.11 13.60
CA VAL A 362 -25.91 -10.70 14.53
C VAL A 362 -25.34 -12.01 13.97
N THR A 363 -26.20 -12.91 13.46
CA THR A 363 -25.77 -14.15 12.83
C THR A 363 -24.97 -13.90 11.55
N SER A 364 -25.35 -12.89 10.75
CA SER A 364 -24.56 -12.47 9.57
C SER A 364 -23.20 -11.89 9.97
N ALA A 365 -23.12 -11.14 11.08
CA ALA A 365 -21.85 -10.63 11.59
C ALA A 365 -20.94 -11.76 12.10
N LEU A 366 -21.52 -12.75 12.80
CA LEU A 366 -20.80 -13.93 13.29
C LEU A 366 -20.26 -14.79 12.14
N SER A 367 -21.06 -15.01 11.08
CA SER A 367 -20.62 -15.74 9.89
C SER A 367 -19.58 -14.95 9.07
N ARG A 368 -19.62 -13.62 9.07
CA ARG A 368 -18.54 -12.79 8.51
C ARG A 368 -17.26 -12.88 9.33
N GLY A 369 -17.32 -13.17 10.63
CA GLY A 369 -16.16 -13.47 11.47
C GLY A 369 -15.34 -14.66 10.97
N ALA A 370 -15.96 -15.64 10.31
CA ALA A 370 -15.29 -16.76 9.64
C ALA A 370 -14.26 -16.30 8.59
N SER A 371 -14.56 -15.20 7.87
CA SER A 371 -13.67 -14.64 6.86
C SER A 371 -12.35 -14.12 7.44
N MET A 372 -12.27 -13.95 8.76
CA MET A 372 -11.03 -13.59 9.45
C MET A 372 -9.99 -14.70 9.32
N ASN A 373 -10.37 -15.99 9.36
CA ASN A 373 -9.42 -17.08 9.19
C ASN A 373 -8.75 -17.01 7.80
N THR A 374 -9.55 -16.88 6.75
CA THR A 374 -9.05 -16.72 5.37
C THR A 374 -8.20 -15.46 5.21
N PHE A 375 -8.57 -14.36 5.87
CA PHE A 375 -7.76 -13.14 5.87
C PHE A 375 -6.39 -13.35 6.53
N LEU A 376 -6.33 -14.01 7.69
CA LEU A 376 -5.08 -14.32 8.39
C LEU A 376 -4.16 -15.21 7.54
N GLU A 377 -4.73 -16.21 6.86
CA GLU A 377 -3.99 -17.08 5.94
C GLU A 377 -3.40 -16.31 4.76
N ASN A 378 -4.23 -15.48 4.11
CA ASN A 378 -3.78 -14.66 3.00
C ASN A 378 -2.68 -13.69 3.44
N PHE A 379 -2.81 -13.10 4.62
CA PHE A 379 -1.81 -12.19 5.16
C PHE A 379 -0.48 -12.91 5.44
N LEU A 380 -0.52 -14.03 6.16
CA LEU A 380 0.70 -14.76 6.54
C LEU A 380 1.41 -15.39 5.33
N PHE A 381 0.66 -15.86 4.33
CA PHE A 381 1.22 -16.64 3.22
C PHE A 381 1.30 -15.92 1.89
N GLN A 382 0.70 -14.74 1.75
CA GLN A 382 0.82 -13.91 0.54
C GLN A 382 1.53 -12.60 0.84
N VAL A 383 1.13 -11.86 1.89
CA VAL A 383 1.71 -10.53 2.19
C VAL A 383 3.14 -10.65 2.71
N PHE A 384 3.37 -11.46 3.75
CA PHE A 384 4.71 -11.58 4.34
C PHE A 384 5.75 -12.09 3.32
N PRO A 385 5.49 -13.17 2.56
CA PRO A 385 6.46 -13.65 1.58
C PRO A 385 6.67 -12.68 0.43
N MET A 386 5.64 -11.94 0.02
CA MET A 386 5.79 -10.88 -0.99
C MET A 386 6.79 -9.82 -0.53
N LEU A 387 6.63 -9.27 0.68
CA LEU A 387 7.55 -8.23 1.18
C LEU A 387 8.99 -8.74 1.24
N PHE A 388 9.17 -10.00 1.65
CA PHE A 388 10.45 -10.67 1.64
C PHE A 388 11.02 -10.81 0.21
N ASP A 389 10.19 -11.27 -0.75
CA ASP A 389 10.60 -11.45 -2.16
C ASP A 389 11.03 -10.13 -2.81
N ILE A 390 10.33 -9.03 -2.52
CA ILE A 390 10.68 -7.68 -2.98
C ILE A 390 12.05 -7.25 -2.44
N PHE A 391 12.29 -7.48 -1.14
CA PHE A 391 13.55 -7.11 -0.49
C PHE A 391 14.73 -7.93 -1.01
N VAL A 392 14.56 -9.25 -1.13
CA VAL A 392 15.58 -10.16 -1.66
C VAL A 392 15.89 -9.85 -3.12
N ALA A 393 14.86 -9.55 -3.93
CA ALA A 393 15.05 -9.17 -5.32
C ALA A 393 15.83 -7.87 -5.46
N GLY A 394 15.53 -6.87 -4.63
CA GLY A 394 16.29 -5.62 -4.57
C GLY A 394 17.77 -5.85 -4.29
N ILE A 395 18.09 -6.66 -3.27
CA ILE A 395 19.48 -7.01 -2.95
C ILE A 395 20.14 -7.80 -4.08
N TYR A 396 19.45 -8.78 -4.64
CA TYR A 396 19.98 -9.63 -5.70
C TYR A 396 20.30 -8.83 -6.97
N PHE A 397 19.39 -7.97 -7.44
CA PHE A 397 19.64 -7.13 -8.61
C PHE A 397 20.78 -6.13 -8.36
N PHE A 398 20.91 -5.62 -7.13
CA PHE A 398 21.97 -4.67 -6.78
C PHE A 398 23.36 -5.31 -6.88
N ILE A 399 23.49 -6.52 -6.34
CA ILE A 399 24.77 -7.24 -6.33
C ILE A 399 25.13 -7.77 -7.73
N MET A 400 24.17 -8.30 -8.48
CA MET A 400 24.45 -9.04 -9.72
C MET A 400 24.44 -8.20 -11.00
N TYR A 401 23.60 -7.16 -11.08
CA TYR A 401 23.30 -6.50 -12.36
C TYR A 401 23.68 -5.03 -12.42
N ASP A 402 24.18 -4.43 -11.33
CA ASP A 402 24.42 -2.99 -11.13
C ASP A 402 23.19 -2.23 -10.59
N ALA A 403 23.45 -1.12 -9.91
CA ALA A 403 22.47 -0.28 -9.26
C ALA A 403 21.45 0.33 -10.24
N PHE A 404 21.81 0.49 -11.51
CA PHE A 404 20.92 0.99 -12.55
C PHE A 404 19.71 0.05 -12.82
N TYR A 405 19.92 -1.26 -12.86
CA TYR A 405 18.80 -2.21 -13.06
C TYR A 405 17.92 -2.30 -11.83
N THR A 406 18.54 -2.29 -10.65
CA THR A 406 17.84 -2.31 -9.36
C THR A 406 16.86 -1.14 -9.28
N LEU A 407 17.32 0.04 -9.69
CA LEU A 407 16.46 1.20 -9.77
C LEU A 407 15.31 1.00 -10.76
N ILE A 408 15.58 0.57 -12.01
CA ILE A 408 14.52 0.40 -13.01
C ILE A 408 13.42 -0.52 -12.46
N VAL A 409 13.80 -1.65 -11.87
CA VAL A 409 12.87 -2.59 -11.24
C VAL A 409 12.12 -1.92 -10.10
N PHE A 410 12.80 -1.18 -9.22
CA PHE A 410 12.18 -0.46 -8.11
C PHE A 410 11.17 0.58 -8.59
N ILE A 411 11.48 1.33 -9.64
CA ILE A 411 10.58 2.30 -10.29
C ILE A 411 9.31 1.61 -10.79
N ILE A 412 9.47 0.50 -11.51
CA ILE A 412 8.32 -0.23 -12.08
C ILE A 412 7.45 -0.79 -10.95
N MET A 413 8.07 -1.42 -9.95
CA MET A 413 7.37 -1.97 -8.79
C MET A 413 6.66 -0.88 -7.98
N TRP A 414 7.32 0.25 -7.75
CA TRP A 414 6.73 1.40 -7.08
C TRP A 414 5.49 1.91 -7.82
N THR A 415 5.64 2.13 -9.13
CA THR A 415 4.54 2.57 -10.01
C THR A 415 3.39 1.58 -9.98
N TYR A 416 3.69 0.27 -10.02
CA TYR A 416 2.70 -0.79 -9.93
C TYR A 416 1.93 -0.76 -8.61
N ILE A 417 2.63 -0.78 -7.47
CA ILE A 417 2.00 -0.78 -6.14
C ILE A 417 1.13 0.46 -5.99
N PHE A 418 1.68 1.62 -6.38
CA PHE A 418 0.99 2.89 -6.26
C PHE A 418 -0.31 2.93 -7.09
N LEU A 419 -0.25 2.62 -8.38
CA LEU A 419 -1.43 2.59 -9.26
C LEU A 419 -2.45 1.56 -8.81
N THR A 420 -1.98 0.39 -8.38
CA THR A 420 -2.84 -0.69 -7.88
C THR A 420 -3.60 -0.27 -6.64
N MET A 421 -2.92 0.32 -5.64
CA MET A 421 -3.55 0.80 -4.42
C MET A 421 -4.57 1.91 -4.69
N TYR A 422 -4.25 2.82 -5.59
CA TYR A 422 -5.14 3.90 -6.02
C TYR A 422 -6.43 3.34 -6.64
N MET A 423 -6.30 2.44 -7.62
CA MET A 423 -7.42 1.76 -8.28
C MET A 423 -8.24 0.91 -7.29
N ALA A 424 -7.57 0.23 -6.35
CA ALA A 424 -8.22 -0.58 -5.32
C ALA A 424 -9.11 0.28 -4.40
N LYS A 425 -8.63 1.45 -3.95
CA LYS A 425 -9.45 2.41 -3.18
C LYS A 425 -10.67 2.87 -3.96
N TRP A 426 -10.50 3.22 -5.23
CA TRP A 426 -11.59 3.66 -6.10
C TRP A 426 -12.65 2.57 -6.27
N ARG A 427 -12.22 1.34 -6.59
CA ARG A 427 -13.09 0.16 -6.69
C ARG A 427 -13.78 -0.15 -5.36
N GLY A 428 -13.10 0.05 -4.23
CA GLY A 428 -13.67 -0.14 -2.90
C GLY A 428 -14.99 0.62 -2.70
N ARG A 429 -15.09 1.84 -3.23
CA ARG A 429 -16.34 2.62 -3.18
C ARG A 429 -17.43 2.07 -4.07
N GLN A 430 -17.09 1.68 -5.28
CA GLN A 430 -18.04 1.05 -6.21
C GLN A 430 -18.60 -0.24 -5.61
N ARG A 431 -17.74 -1.05 -4.96
CA ARG A 431 -18.18 -2.25 -4.22
C ARG A 431 -19.13 -1.90 -3.08
N ARG A 432 -18.89 -0.80 -2.37
CA ARG A 432 -19.77 -0.34 -1.28
C ARG A 432 -21.13 0.11 -1.80
N ASP A 433 -21.16 0.85 -2.91
CA ASP A 433 -22.40 1.25 -3.56
C ASP A 433 -23.18 0.02 -4.06
N MET A 434 -22.51 -0.88 -4.79
CA MET A 434 -23.08 -2.16 -5.22
C MET A 434 -23.63 -2.98 -4.04
N ALA A 435 -22.92 -3.07 -2.91
CA ALA A 435 -23.38 -3.77 -1.72
C ALA A 435 -24.58 -3.09 -1.03
N THR A 436 -24.78 -1.79 -1.24
CA THR A 436 -25.95 -1.06 -0.76
C THR A 436 -27.15 -1.34 -1.67
N LYS A 437 -26.95 -1.27 -2.99
CA LYS A 437 -27.98 -1.60 -3.99
C LYS A 437 -28.41 -3.07 -3.95
N ALA A 438 -27.48 -3.98 -3.67
CA ALA A 438 -27.80 -5.39 -3.43
C ALA A 438 -28.73 -5.57 -2.24
N ARG A 439 -28.49 -4.84 -1.13
CA ARG A 439 -29.34 -4.89 0.06
C ARG A 439 -30.73 -4.30 -0.20
N GLU A 440 -30.83 -3.19 -0.94
CA GLU A 440 -32.11 -2.60 -1.36
C GLU A 440 -32.92 -3.58 -2.22
N MET A 441 -32.26 -4.24 -3.18
CA MET A 441 -32.86 -5.27 -4.03
C MET A 441 -33.34 -6.49 -3.23
N ASP A 442 -32.51 -7.01 -2.31
CA ASP A 442 -32.86 -8.15 -1.47
C ASP A 442 -33.99 -7.83 -0.49
N ALA A 443 -34.05 -6.60 0.03
CA ALA A 443 -35.16 -6.14 0.86
C ALA A 443 -36.47 -6.14 0.07
N ALA A 444 -36.49 -5.53 -1.13
CA ALA A 444 -37.69 -5.52 -1.98
C ALA A 444 -38.17 -6.93 -2.34
N LYS A 445 -37.24 -7.85 -2.63
CA LYS A 445 -37.54 -9.27 -2.87
C LYS A 445 -38.18 -9.94 -1.66
N THR A 446 -37.60 -9.74 -0.48
CA THR A 446 -38.05 -10.38 0.76
C THR A 446 -39.41 -9.85 1.18
N ASP A 447 -39.64 -8.53 1.09
CA ASP A 447 -40.91 -7.90 1.41
C ASP A 447 -42.06 -8.44 0.54
N ALA A 448 -41.83 -8.60 -0.77
CA ALA A 448 -42.84 -9.13 -1.69
C ALA A 448 -43.20 -10.59 -1.41
N ILE A 449 -42.22 -11.41 -1.00
CA ILE A 449 -42.43 -12.82 -0.65
C ILE A 449 -43.15 -12.95 0.70
N LEU A 450 -42.78 -12.13 1.68
CA LEU A 450 -43.46 -12.12 2.98
C LEU A 450 -44.92 -11.67 2.85
N ALA A 451 -45.20 -10.72 1.95
CA ALA A 451 -46.55 -10.23 1.66
C ALA A 451 -47.27 -11.05 0.56
N TYR A 452 -46.91 -12.32 0.36
CA TYR A 452 -47.42 -13.16 -0.74
C TYR A 452 -48.96 -13.16 -0.81
N GLU A 453 -49.63 -13.35 0.33
CA GLU A 453 -51.10 -13.39 0.40
C GLU A 453 -51.72 -12.08 -0.10
N THR A 454 -51.21 -10.93 0.34
CA THR A 454 -51.68 -9.60 -0.07
C THR A 454 -51.45 -9.34 -1.56
N VAL A 455 -50.29 -9.76 -2.09
CA VAL A 455 -49.95 -9.58 -3.51
C VAL A 455 -50.88 -10.42 -4.40
N GLN A 456 -51.18 -11.66 -4.00
CA GLN A 456 -52.10 -12.54 -4.72
C GLN A 456 -53.54 -12.05 -4.62
N HIS A 457 -54.00 -11.66 -3.43
CA HIS A 457 -55.35 -11.14 -3.22
C HIS A 457 -55.65 -9.91 -4.07
N ASN A 458 -54.66 -9.04 -4.27
CA ASN A 458 -54.80 -7.82 -5.08
C ASN A 458 -54.41 -8.00 -6.56
N CYS A 459 -54.09 -9.22 -7.01
CA CYS A 459 -53.57 -9.49 -8.36
C CYS A 459 -52.38 -8.58 -8.74
N ALA A 460 -51.56 -8.17 -7.76
CA ALA A 460 -50.53 -7.15 -7.90
C ALA A 460 -49.17 -7.69 -8.39
N VAL A 461 -49.11 -8.97 -8.78
CA VAL A 461 -47.88 -9.63 -9.24
C VAL A 461 -47.15 -8.86 -10.34
N PRO A 462 -47.81 -8.32 -11.39
CA PRO A 462 -47.11 -7.55 -12.43
C PRO A 462 -46.49 -6.25 -11.89
N ALA A 463 -47.15 -5.59 -10.93
CA ALA A 463 -46.68 -4.36 -10.33
C ALA A 463 -45.44 -4.60 -9.44
N GLU A 464 -45.49 -5.61 -8.57
CA GLU A 464 -44.34 -5.98 -7.73
C GLU A 464 -43.17 -6.53 -8.57
N THR A 465 -43.45 -7.29 -9.62
CA THR A 465 -42.42 -7.75 -10.56
C THR A 465 -41.73 -6.56 -11.24
N LYS A 466 -42.49 -5.54 -11.66
CA LYS A 466 -41.92 -4.31 -12.25
C LYS A 466 -41.08 -3.54 -11.22
N ARG A 467 -41.54 -3.44 -9.97
CA ARG A 467 -40.78 -2.81 -8.87
C ARG A 467 -39.45 -3.54 -8.61
N PHE A 468 -39.48 -4.86 -8.54
CA PHE A 468 -38.27 -5.67 -8.37
C PHE A 468 -37.33 -5.54 -9.58
N SER A 469 -37.86 -5.62 -10.80
CA SER A 469 -37.10 -5.44 -12.04
C SER A 469 -36.37 -4.08 -12.06
N ASN A 470 -37.02 -3.00 -11.65
CA ASN A 470 -36.38 -1.69 -11.52
C ASN A 470 -35.19 -1.73 -10.55
N GLN A 471 -35.32 -2.38 -9.39
CA GLN A 471 -34.21 -2.53 -8.44
C GLN A 471 -33.05 -3.36 -9.01
N VAL A 472 -33.37 -4.43 -9.75
CA VAL A 472 -32.38 -5.24 -10.47
C VAL A 472 -31.60 -4.36 -11.47
N THR A 473 -32.27 -3.49 -12.24
CA THR A 473 -31.56 -2.60 -13.18
C THR A 473 -30.62 -1.60 -12.48
N VAL A 474 -31.00 -1.10 -11.30
CA VAL A 474 -30.14 -0.21 -10.50
C VAL A 474 -28.93 -0.97 -9.98
N TYR A 475 -29.12 -2.18 -9.45
CA TYR A 475 -28.04 -3.06 -9.02
C TYR A 475 -27.09 -3.40 -10.18
N GLN A 476 -27.61 -3.79 -11.35
CA GLN A 476 -26.81 -4.14 -12.53
C GLN A 476 -25.94 -2.98 -13.02
N ARG A 477 -26.41 -1.73 -12.92
CA ARG A 477 -25.59 -0.55 -13.26
C ARG A 477 -24.41 -0.41 -12.30
N ALA A 478 -24.61 -0.62 -11.00
CA ALA A 478 -23.54 -0.58 -10.00
C ALA A 478 -22.56 -1.76 -10.17
N GLU A 479 -23.08 -2.96 -10.42
CA GLU A 479 -22.27 -4.16 -10.69
C GLU A 479 -21.40 -4.02 -11.93
N ARG A 480 -21.93 -3.45 -13.02
CA ARG A 480 -21.16 -3.17 -14.23
C ARG A 480 -19.95 -2.28 -13.95
N LEU A 481 -20.08 -1.26 -13.10
CA LEU A 481 -18.97 -0.38 -12.74
C LEU A 481 -17.88 -1.13 -11.96
N VAL A 482 -18.27 -2.05 -11.06
CA VAL A 482 -17.34 -2.90 -10.31
C VAL A 482 -16.60 -3.88 -11.24
N GLN A 483 -17.29 -4.48 -12.21
CA GLN A 483 -16.64 -5.37 -13.17
C GLN A 483 -15.73 -4.60 -14.14
N LEU A 484 -16.16 -3.42 -14.60
CA LEU A 484 -15.34 -2.56 -15.47
C LEU A 484 -14.07 -2.09 -14.75
N SER A 485 -14.17 -1.69 -13.48
CA SER A 485 -13.00 -1.27 -12.71
C SER A 485 -12.04 -2.42 -12.41
N LEU A 486 -12.53 -3.64 -12.21
CA LEU A 486 -11.67 -4.83 -12.09
C LEU A 486 -10.87 -5.07 -13.38
N ASN A 487 -11.53 -5.04 -14.54
CA ASN A 487 -10.85 -5.21 -15.82
C ASN A 487 -9.87 -4.05 -16.11
N LEU A 488 -10.25 -2.82 -15.77
CA LEU A 488 -9.37 -1.65 -15.91
C LEU A 488 -8.12 -1.76 -15.02
N LEU A 489 -8.26 -2.28 -13.80
CA LEU A 489 -7.13 -2.58 -12.93
C LEU A 489 -6.21 -3.63 -13.59
N ASN A 490 -6.77 -4.75 -14.08
CA ASN A 490 -6.00 -5.81 -14.71
C ASN A 490 -5.22 -5.30 -15.94
N VAL A 491 -5.87 -4.50 -16.78
CA VAL A 491 -5.23 -3.88 -17.96
C VAL A 491 -4.11 -2.95 -17.51
N THR A 492 -4.36 -2.08 -16.53
CA THR A 492 -3.35 -1.15 -16.01
C THR A 492 -2.13 -1.88 -15.43
N GLN A 493 -2.37 -2.90 -14.61
CA GLN A 493 -1.33 -3.76 -14.02
C GLN A 493 -0.50 -4.47 -15.10
N SER A 494 -1.17 -5.03 -16.11
CA SER A 494 -0.49 -5.67 -17.23
C SER A 494 0.30 -4.68 -18.06
N SER A 495 -0.24 -3.49 -18.36
CA SER A 495 0.45 -2.46 -19.14
C SER A 495 1.74 -1.98 -18.46
N VAL A 496 1.71 -1.77 -17.14
CA VAL A 496 2.91 -1.37 -16.37
C VAL A 496 4.00 -2.43 -16.46
N PHE A 497 3.65 -3.71 -16.30
CA PHE A 497 4.62 -4.81 -16.41
C PHE A 497 5.13 -5.02 -17.83
N THR A 498 4.27 -4.88 -18.85
CA THR A 498 4.69 -4.98 -20.26
C THR A 498 5.65 -3.86 -20.64
N LEU A 499 5.36 -2.62 -20.26
CA LEU A 499 6.25 -1.47 -20.49
C LEU A 499 7.58 -1.63 -19.72
N GLY A 500 7.51 -2.07 -18.47
CA GLY A 500 8.69 -2.35 -17.66
C GLY A 500 9.58 -3.45 -18.25
N THR A 501 8.96 -4.54 -18.72
CA THR A 501 9.66 -5.63 -19.42
C THR A 501 10.30 -5.13 -20.70
N ALA A 502 9.59 -4.34 -21.51
CA ALA A 502 10.13 -3.76 -22.74
C ALA A 502 11.37 -2.89 -22.46
N LEU A 503 11.31 -2.03 -21.43
CA LEU A 503 12.44 -1.21 -21.01
C LEU A 503 13.65 -2.06 -20.60
N ILE A 504 13.43 -3.06 -19.75
CA ILE A 504 14.48 -3.98 -19.28
C ILE A 504 15.13 -4.74 -20.45
N VAL A 505 14.31 -5.24 -21.38
CA VAL A 505 14.76 -5.97 -22.57
C VAL A 505 15.63 -5.07 -23.45
N VAL A 506 15.19 -3.84 -23.73
CA VAL A 506 15.95 -2.89 -24.56
C VAL A 506 17.28 -2.54 -23.92
N VAL A 507 17.31 -2.24 -22.62
CA VAL A 507 18.55 -1.91 -21.89
C VAL A 507 19.51 -3.09 -21.86
N SER A 508 19.01 -4.30 -21.60
CA SER A 508 19.86 -5.49 -21.56
C SER A 508 20.36 -5.90 -22.96
N ALA A 509 19.51 -5.83 -23.99
CA ALA A 509 19.94 -6.04 -25.37
C ALA A 509 21.06 -5.06 -25.78
N TYR A 510 20.94 -3.79 -25.36
CA TYR A 510 21.97 -2.78 -25.58
C TYR A 510 23.30 -3.12 -24.87
N LYS A 511 23.26 -3.54 -23.60
CA LYS A 511 24.48 -3.95 -22.87
C LYS A 511 25.13 -5.22 -23.45
N ILE A 512 24.33 -6.17 -23.94
CA ILE A 512 24.82 -7.36 -24.62
C ILE A 512 25.50 -6.99 -25.95
N SER A 513 24.94 -6.04 -26.71
CA SER A 513 25.57 -5.59 -27.96
C SER A 513 26.93 -4.92 -27.75
N LEU A 514 27.16 -4.34 -26.56
CA LEU A 514 28.44 -3.79 -26.14
C LEU A 514 29.40 -4.84 -25.54
N GLY A 515 28.97 -6.10 -25.41
CA GLY A 515 29.76 -7.16 -24.78
C GLY A 515 29.89 -7.06 -23.25
N GLN A 516 29.10 -6.20 -22.61
CA GLN A 516 29.17 -5.94 -21.16
C GLN A 516 28.35 -6.93 -20.32
N GLN A 517 27.46 -7.71 -20.94
CA GLN A 517 26.53 -8.61 -20.27
C GLN A 517 26.38 -9.91 -21.07
N LYS A 518 26.26 -11.06 -20.39
CA LYS A 518 26.03 -12.35 -21.04
C LYS A 518 24.55 -12.58 -21.37
N VAL A 519 24.28 -13.48 -22.31
CA VAL A 519 22.91 -13.92 -22.66
C VAL A 519 22.25 -14.68 -21.50
N SER A 520 23.01 -15.40 -20.68
CA SER A 520 22.53 -16.04 -19.43
C SER A 520 21.90 -15.04 -18.46
N ASP A 521 22.52 -13.87 -18.36
CA ASP A 521 22.16 -12.84 -17.40
C ASP A 521 20.84 -12.18 -17.83
N PHE A 522 20.65 -11.99 -19.14
CA PHE A 522 19.40 -11.52 -19.75
C PHE A 522 18.21 -12.42 -19.41
N VAL A 523 18.36 -13.74 -19.60
CA VAL A 523 17.28 -14.70 -19.33
C VAL A 523 16.94 -14.73 -17.83
N THR A 524 17.96 -14.73 -16.98
CA THR A 524 17.79 -14.69 -15.52
C THR A 524 17.04 -13.44 -15.08
N LEU A 525 17.43 -12.27 -15.62
CA LEU A 525 16.85 -10.98 -15.28
C LEU A 525 15.36 -10.93 -15.64
N ILE A 526 15.01 -11.28 -16.89
CA ILE A 526 13.61 -11.26 -17.35
C ILE A 526 12.77 -12.27 -16.57
N THR A 527 13.29 -13.47 -16.35
CA THR A 527 12.58 -14.53 -15.62
C THR A 527 12.34 -14.12 -14.18
N TYR A 528 13.33 -13.52 -13.52
CA TYR A 528 13.16 -13.08 -12.15
C TYR A 528 12.20 -11.89 -12.04
N PHE A 529 12.32 -10.91 -12.96
CA PHE A 529 11.40 -9.78 -13.03
C PHE A 529 9.94 -10.23 -13.22
N ALA A 530 9.69 -11.20 -14.10
CA ALA A 530 8.36 -11.76 -14.32
C ALA A 530 7.79 -12.44 -13.04
N GLN A 531 8.64 -13.06 -12.23
CA GLN A 531 8.20 -13.68 -10.97
C GLN A 531 7.75 -12.66 -9.91
N LEU A 532 8.25 -11.42 -9.97
CA LEU A 532 7.83 -10.37 -9.05
C LEU A 532 6.40 -9.87 -9.32
N GLN A 533 5.85 -10.12 -10.52
CA GLN A 533 4.50 -9.71 -10.88
C GLN A 533 3.42 -10.45 -10.09
N ALA A 534 3.56 -11.76 -9.94
CA ALA A 534 2.53 -12.61 -9.32
C ALA A 534 2.16 -12.20 -7.88
N PRO A 535 3.12 -12.01 -6.96
CA PRO A 535 2.76 -11.66 -5.58
C PRO A 535 2.16 -10.25 -5.50
N LEU A 536 2.64 -9.28 -6.28
CA LEU A 536 2.16 -7.90 -6.24
C LEU A 536 0.66 -7.74 -6.56
N GLY A 537 0.06 -8.69 -7.27
CA GLY A 537 -1.38 -8.72 -7.56
C GLY A 537 -2.28 -8.63 -6.32
N PHE A 538 -1.80 -9.09 -5.16
CA PHE A 538 -2.55 -9.06 -3.90
C PHE A 538 -2.94 -7.64 -3.45
N PHE A 539 -2.11 -6.62 -3.69
CA PHE A 539 -2.48 -5.24 -3.34
C PHE A 539 -3.72 -4.75 -4.12
N GLY A 540 -4.01 -5.40 -5.24
CA GLY A 540 -5.11 -5.08 -6.12
C GLY A 540 -6.40 -5.82 -5.79
N THR A 541 -6.43 -6.73 -4.83
CA THR A 541 -7.63 -7.51 -4.44
C THR A 541 -8.19 -7.01 -3.13
#